data_AF-A0A0P0CE66-F1
#
_entry.id   AF-A0A0P0CE66-F1
#
_cell.length_a   1.000
_cell.length_b   1.000
_cell.length_c   1.000
_cell.angle_alpha   90.00
_cell.angle_beta   90.00
_cell.angle_gamma   90.00
#
_symmetry.space_group_name_H-M   'P 1'
#
loop_
_entity.id
_entity.type
_entity.pdbx_description
1 polymer ?
#
loop_
_entity_poly.entity_id
_entity_poly.type
_entity_poly.pdbx_seq_one_letter_code
_entity_poly.pdbx_strand_id
1 'polypeptide(L)'
;MGIIAANSLGHAFKKKSFGIIGNTIAGVFGSILFIKIFGRMGFDPWSIINNGDFDGFRLAINMLISALGGIFALLFGKMISNKIN
;
A
#
# COMPACT_ATOMS: atom_id res chain seq x y z
N MET A 1 -6.26 -1.78 1.28
CA MET A 1 -5.62 -1.75 2.61
C MET A 1 -4.61 -0.62 2.80
N GLY A 2 -3.82 -0.24 1.79
CA GLY A 2 -2.74 0.72 2.02
C GLY A 2 -3.15 2.16 2.39
N ILE A 3 -4.35 2.63 2.07
CA ILE A 3 -4.85 3.92 2.62
C ILE A 3 -4.95 3.85 4.15
N ILE A 4 -5.54 2.77 4.67
CA ILE A 4 -5.70 2.55 6.11
C ILE A 4 -4.32 2.44 6.73
N ALA A 5 -3.45 1.59 6.17
CA ALA A 5 -2.10 1.39 6.68
C ALA A 5 -1.26 2.69 6.68
N ALA A 6 -1.30 3.48 5.61
CA ALA A 6 -0.57 4.75 5.52
C ALA A 6 -1.10 5.80 6.50
N ASN A 7 -2.41 5.91 6.67
CA ASN A 7 -2.99 6.85 7.65
C ASN A 7 -2.76 6.39 9.10
N SER A 8 -2.90 5.11 9.41
CA SER A 8 -2.59 4.56 10.74
C SER A 8 -1.12 4.77 11.09
N LEU A 9 -0.21 4.52 10.15
CA LEU A 9 1.22 4.74 10.37
C LEU A 9 1.56 6.23 10.50
N GLY A 10 0.95 7.09 9.68
CA GLY A 10 1.10 8.54 9.80
C GLY A 10 0.51 9.11 11.10
N HIS A 11 -0.53 8.47 11.65
CA HIS A 11 -1.10 8.83 12.95
C HIS A 11 -0.20 8.38 14.11
N ALA A 12 0.29 7.14 14.07
CA ALA A 12 1.22 6.60 15.08
C ALA A 12 2.57 7.33 15.08
N PHE A 13 3.09 7.68 13.89
CA PHE A 13 4.36 8.37 13.71
C PHE A 13 4.14 9.75 13.08
N LYS A 14 3.67 10.71 13.89
CA LYS A 14 3.42 12.11 13.44
C LYS A 14 4.58 12.73 12.67
N LYS A 15 5.84 12.40 13.04
CA LYS A 15 7.05 12.87 12.33
C LYS A 15 7.14 12.39 10.87
N LYS A 16 6.49 11.29 10.51
CA LYS A 16 6.49 10.71 9.16
C LYS A 16 5.19 10.95 8.38
N SER A 17 4.29 11.75 8.92
CA SER A 17 3.03 12.11 8.27
C SER A 17 3.20 13.23 7.25
N PHE A 18 2.40 13.18 6.19
CA PHE A 18 2.13 14.27 5.25
C PHE A 18 0.71 14.84 5.44
N GLY A 19 0.06 14.53 6.56
CA GLY A 19 -1.36 14.83 6.78
C GLY A 19 -2.27 13.81 6.08
N ILE A 20 -3.59 13.90 6.33
CA ILE A 20 -4.57 12.91 5.84
C ILE A 20 -4.54 12.79 4.32
N ILE A 21 -4.48 13.91 3.61
CA ILE A 21 -4.47 13.95 2.14
C ILE A 21 -3.19 13.31 1.60
N GLY A 22 -2.02 13.75 2.07
CA GLY A 22 -0.72 13.21 1.61
C GLY A 22 -0.55 11.73 1.94
N ASN A 23 -0.98 11.28 3.13
CA ASN A 23 -0.95 9.88 3.52
C ASN A 23 -1.89 9.03 2.65
N THR A 24 -3.04 9.58 2.26
CA THR A 24 -3.99 8.89 1.38
C THR A 24 -3.44 8.74 -0.03
N ILE A 25 -2.82 9.79 -0.59
CA ILE A 25 -2.14 9.73 -1.89
C ILE A 25 -1.04 8.66 -1.85
N ALA A 26 -0.16 8.71 -0.85
CA ALA A 26 0.89 7.70 -0.67
C ALA A 26 0.29 6.28 -0.53
N GLY A 27 -0.80 6.14 0.23
CA GLY A 27 -1.50 4.89 0.44
C GLY A 27 -2.08 4.30 -0.84
N VAL A 28 -2.75 5.10 -1.67
CA VAL A 28 -3.33 4.67 -2.95
C VAL A 28 -2.23 4.27 -3.93
N PHE A 29 -1.33 5.20 -4.25
CA PHE A 29 -0.32 4.97 -5.29
C PHE A 29 0.72 3.93 -4.86
N GLY A 30 1.11 3.93 -3.59
CA GLY A 30 2.00 2.91 -3.02
C GLY A 30 1.41 1.51 -3.08
N SER A 31 0.13 1.37 -2.73
CA SER A 31 -0.58 0.09 -2.86
C SER A 31 -0.62 -0.40 -4.30
N ILE A 32 -1.04 0.45 -5.24
CA ILE A 32 -1.22 0.07 -6.64
C ILE A 32 0.11 -0.35 -7.25
N LEU A 33 1.19 0.40 -6.96
CA LEU A 33 2.52 0.08 -7.45
C LEU A 33 2.99 -1.30 -6.95
N PHE A 34 2.85 -1.57 -5.66
CA PHE A 34 3.22 -2.87 -5.10
C PHE A 34 2.35 -4.00 -5.64
N ILE A 35 1.02 -3.84 -5.68
CA ILE A 35 0.12 -4.85 -6.26
C ILE A 35 0.50 -5.12 -7.72
N LYS A 36 0.90 -4.12 -8.49
CA LYS A 36 1.27 -4.31 -9.90
C LYS A 36 2.61 -5.02 -10.07
N ILE A 37 3.59 -4.73 -9.21
CA ILE A 37 4.88 -5.46 -9.19
C ILE A 37 4.66 -6.93 -8.83
N PHE A 38 3.89 -7.18 -7.77
CA PHE A 38 3.63 -8.53 -7.27
C PHE A 38 2.51 -9.26 -8.05
N GLY A 39 1.74 -8.55 -8.87
CA GLY A 39 0.68 -9.11 -9.70
C GLY A 39 1.20 -10.14 -10.70
N ARG A 40 2.43 -9.96 -11.20
CA ARG A 40 3.09 -10.95 -12.07
C ARG A 40 3.39 -12.29 -11.37
N MET A 41 3.35 -12.33 -10.04
CA MET A 41 3.47 -13.55 -9.24
C MET A 41 2.11 -14.20 -8.93
N GLY A 42 1.02 -13.73 -9.54
CA GLY A 42 -0.33 -14.30 -9.37
C GLY A 42 -1.12 -13.70 -8.20
N PHE A 43 -0.70 -12.56 -7.66
CA PHE A 43 -1.41 -11.84 -6.60
C PHE A 43 -2.25 -10.68 -7.15
N ASP A 44 -2.54 -10.63 -8.44
CA ASP A 44 -3.45 -9.65 -9.02
C ASP A 44 -4.92 -10.04 -8.76
N PRO A 45 -5.87 -9.08 -8.81
CA PRO A 45 -7.28 -9.34 -8.57
C PRO A 45 -7.89 -10.41 -9.49
N TRP A 46 -7.41 -10.51 -10.73
CA TRP A 46 -7.90 -11.48 -11.71
C TRP A 46 -7.42 -12.89 -11.36
N SER A 47 -6.19 -13.04 -10.86
CA SER A 47 -5.68 -14.30 -10.35
C SER A 47 -6.28 -14.76 -9.01
N ILE A 48 -6.95 -13.86 -8.28
CA ILE A 48 -7.65 -14.15 -7.02
C ILE A 48 -9.07 -14.67 -7.29
N ILE A 49 -9.73 -14.11 -8.31
CA ILE A 49 -11.10 -14.46 -8.70
C ILE A 49 -11.02 -15.47 -9.84
N ASN A 50 -11.34 -16.73 -9.57
CA ASN A 50 -11.28 -17.77 -10.59
C ASN A 50 -12.64 -18.47 -10.71
N ASN A 51 -13.34 -18.27 -11.83
CA ASN A 51 -14.63 -18.91 -12.17
C ASN A 51 -15.69 -18.94 -11.04
N GLY A 52 -15.85 -17.82 -10.34
CA GLY A 52 -16.89 -17.66 -9.32
C GLY A 52 -16.50 -18.12 -7.91
N ASP A 53 -15.29 -18.67 -7.74
CA ASP A 53 -14.68 -18.94 -6.44
C ASP A 53 -13.50 -17.98 -6.20
N PHE A 54 -13.16 -17.73 -4.93
CA PHE A 54 -12.07 -16.83 -4.57
C PHE A 54 -11.01 -17.54 -3.73
N ASP A 55 -9.75 -17.32 -4.09
CA ASP A 55 -8.63 -17.82 -3.29
C ASP A 55 -8.38 -16.86 -2.11
N GLY A 56 -8.92 -17.21 -0.95
CA GLY A 56 -8.79 -16.43 0.29
C GLY A 56 -7.32 -16.24 0.73
N PHE A 57 -6.43 -17.17 0.41
CA PHE A 57 -5.01 -17.05 0.73
C PHE A 57 -4.34 -15.98 -0.15
N ARG A 58 -4.60 -16.00 -1.46
CA ARG A 58 -4.11 -14.96 -2.37
C ARG A 58 -4.69 -13.58 -2.04
N LEU A 59 -5.95 -13.52 -1.61
CA LEU A 59 -6.58 -12.29 -1.16
C LEU A 59 -5.89 -11.73 0.09
N ALA A 60 -5.60 -12.57 1.08
CA ALA A 60 -4.88 -12.16 2.29
C ALA A 60 -3.50 -11.59 1.96
N ILE A 61 -2.76 -12.25 1.06
CA ILE A 61 -1.46 -11.76 0.59
C ILE A 61 -1.59 -10.44 -0.17
N ASN A 62 -2.58 -10.30 -1.07
CA ASN A 62 -2.80 -9.04 -1.79
C ASN A 62 -3.08 -7.88 -0.81
N MET A 63 -3.89 -8.12 0.21
CA MET A 63 -4.16 -7.13 1.26
C MET A 63 -2.90 -6.74 2.05
N LEU A 64 -2.04 -7.71 2.38
CA LEU A 64 -0.74 -7.46 3.02
C LEU A 64 0.20 -6.66 2.12
N ILE A 65 0.31 -7.03 0.84
CA ILE A 65 1.11 -6.31 -0.15
C ILE A 65 0.62 -4.88 -0.33
N SER A 66 -0.69 -4.67 -0.40
CA SER A 66 -1.30 -3.32 -0.44
C SER A 66 -0.95 -2.52 0.81
N ALA A 67 -1.06 -3.11 2.01
CA ALA A 67 -0.72 -2.44 3.26
C ALA A 67 0.76 -2.02 3.31
N LEU A 68 1.66 -2.94 2.94
CA LEU A 68 3.09 -2.68 2.87
C LEU A 68 3.40 -1.60 1.84
N GLY A 69 2.81 -1.66 0.64
CA GLY A 69 3.00 -0.65 -0.40
C GLY A 69 2.61 0.75 0.05
N GLY A 70 1.48 0.89 0.76
CA GLY A 70 1.06 2.18 1.34
C GLY A 70 2.03 2.71 2.40
N ILE A 71 2.52 1.84 3.29
CA ILE A 71 3.51 2.20 4.32
C ILE A 71 4.84 2.60 3.68
N PHE A 72 5.36 1.81 2.74
CA PHE A 72 6.62 2.08 2.06
C PHE A 72 6.57 3.39 1.28
N ALA A 73 5.48 3.66 0.56
CA ALA A 73 5.32 4.93 -0.16
C ALA A 73 5.33 6.14 0.77
N LEU A 74 4.68 6.06 1.93
CA LEU A 74 4.71 7.11 2.94
C LEU A 74 6.14 7.35 3.46
N LEU A 75 6.81 6.28 3.87
CA LEU A 75 8.16 6.34 4.44
C LEU A 75 9.18 6.88 3.42
N PHE A 76 9.13 6.36 2.20
CA PHE A 76 10.03 6.74 1.12
C PHE A 76 9.80 8.19 0.69
N GLY A 77 8.54 8.60 0.53
CA GLY A 77 8.19 9.99 0.25
C GLY A 77 8.73 10.93 1.32
N LYS A 78 8.61 10.57 2.61
CA LYS A 78 9.12 11.40 3.71
C LYS A 78 10.64 11.48 3.72
N MET A 79 11.32 10.37 3.45
CA MET A 79 12.76 10.33 3.35
C MET A 79 13.28 11.27 2.24
N ILE A 80 12.62 11.28 1.08
CA ILE A 80 12.96 12.20 -0.01
C ILE A 80 12.70 13.64 0.40
N SER A 81 11.52 13.93 0.96
CA SER A 81 11.15 15.28 1.40
C SER A 81 12.13 15.85 2.43
N ASN A 82 12.62 15.04 3.36
CA ASN A 82 13.61 15.46 4.36
C ASN A 82 15.04 15.61 3.80
N LYS A 83 15.32 15.10 2.60
CA LYS A 83 16.64 15.21 1.95
C LYS A 83 16.70 16.43 1.02
N ILE A 84 15.55 16.87 0.52
CA ILE A 84 15.42 18.02 -0.40
C ILE A 84 15.28 19.34 0.38
N ASN A 85 14.68 19.30 1.57
CA ASN A 85 14.70 20.40 2.55
C ASN A 85 15.94 20.32 3.44
#